data_AF-A0ABD5JCG8-F1
#
_entry.id   AF-A0ABD5JCG8-F1
#
_cell.length_a   1.000
_cell.length_b   1.000
_cell.length_c   1.000
_cell.angle_alpha   90.00
_cell.angle_beta   90.00
_cell.angle_gamma   90.00
#
_symmetry.space_group_name_H-M   'P 1'
#
loop_
_entity.id
_entity.type
_entity.pdbx_description
1 polymer ?
#
loop_
_entity_poly.entity_id
_entity_poly.type
_entity_poly.pdbx_seq_one_letter_code
_entity_poly.pdbx_strand_id
1 'polypeptide(L)'
;MSASRMSEPDDEGEKAQAAFTPIGSFLGETVMPPENAAALHKAAAKIPGVTRKEDAVDAAGRHGVGIARIDKRTGEITEWVFDRDSLTLLGERSYLTRDRWAGKKGDVMEKTAYLKRGIVDAYREPPDSATT
;
A
#
# COMPACT_ATOMS: atom_id res chain seq x y z
N MET A 1 28.12 -26.79 24.24
CA MET A 1 27.42 -25.51 24.00
C MET A 1 27.55 -25.21 22.52
N SER A 2 26.47 -25.31 21.74
CA SER A 2 26.47 -24.88 20.35
C SER A 2 26.05 -23.42 20.31
N ALA A 3 26.95 -22.55 19.86
CA ALA A 3 26.60 -21.18 19.54
C ALA A 3 25.61 -21.23 18.36
N SER A 4 24.37 -20.79 18.60
CA SER A 4 23.44 -20.49 17.52
C SER A 4 24.10 -19.50 16.59
N ARG A 5 24.25 -19.89 15.33
CA ARG A 5 24.50 -18.95 14.23
C ARG A 5 23.33 -17.96 14.25
N MET A 6 23.54 -16.77 14.80
CA MET A 6 22.71 -15.61 14.49
C MET A 6 22.75 -15.50 12.97
N SER A 7 21.68 -15.93 12.32
CA SER A 7 21.43 -15.67 10.91
C SER A 7 21.59 -14.17 10.69
N GLU A 8 22.41 -13.78 9.72
CA GLU A 8 22.43 -12.41 9.22
C GLU A 8 20.98 -11.96 9.01
N PRO A 9 20.59 -10.75 9.46
CA PRO A 9 19.28 -10.22 9.13
C PRO A 9 19.08 -10.30 7.61
N ASP A 10 17.85 -10.54 7.18
CA ASP A 10 17.47 -10.57 5.76
C ASP A 10 17.62 -9.16 5.18
N ASP A 11 18.87 -8.72 4.97
CA ASP A 11 19.26 -7.35 4.61
C ASP A 11 18.54 -6.90 3.33
N GLU A 12 18.33 -7.82 2.39
CA GLU A 12 17.59 -7.56 1.16
C GLU A 12 16.09 -7.38 1.43
N GLY A 13 15.50 -8.25 2.24
CA GLY A 13 14.11 -8.13 2.68
C GLY A 13 13.84 -6.84 3.48
N GLU A 14 14.78 -6.42 4.32
CA GLU A 14 14.71 -5.18 5.09
C GLU A 14 14.87 -3.95 4.20
N LYS A 15 15.84 -3.94 3.27
CA LYS A 15 15.97 -2.86 2.27
C LYS A 15 14.73 -2.75 1.38
N ALA A 16 14.17 -3.88 0.96
CA ALA A 16 12.94 -3.90 0.19
C ALA A 16 11.75 -3.36 0.99
N GLN A 17 11.65 -3.64 2.30
CA GLN A 17 10.65 -3.02 3.16
C GLN A 17 10.88 -1.51 3.31
N ALA A 18 12.13 -1.08 3.49
CA ALA A 18 12.51 0.31 3.61
C ALA A 18 12.24 1.11 2.32
N ALA A 19 12.24 0.47 1.15
CA ALA A 19 11.82 1.07 -0.11
C ALA A 19 10.29 1.08 -0.29
N PHE A 20 9.60 0.03 0.18
CA PHE A 20 8.15 -0.10 0.04
C PHE A 20 7.38 0.94 0.87
N THR A 21 7.78 1.16 2.12
CA THR A 21 7.06 2.05 3.04
C THR A 21 6.96 3.50 2.53
N PRO A 22 8.05 4.17 2.08
CA PRO A 22 7.96 5.53 1.54
C PRO A 22 7.08 5.66 0.30
N ILE A 23 7.08 4.66 -0.59
CA ILE A 23 6.23 4.67 -1.79
C ILE A 23 4.75 4.73 -1.37
N GLY A 24 4.36 3.93 -0.37
CA GLY A 24 3.00 3.95 0.17
C GLY A 24 2.60 5.31 0.72
N SER A 25 3.47 5.91 1.54
CA SER A 25 3.23 7.25 2.11
C SER A 25 3.03 8.30 1.00
N PHE A 26 3.87 8.30 -0.05
CA PHE A 26 3.66 9.22 -1.18
C PHE A 26 2.33 9.00 -1.91
N LEU A 27 1.94 7.75 -2.16
CA LEU A 27 0.68 7.41 -2.81
C LEU A 27 -0.56 7.81 -1.98
N GLY A 28 -0.46 7.74 -0.66
CA GLY A 28 -1.55 8.07 0.26
C GLY A 28 -1.69 9.56 0.54
N GLU A 29 -0.57 10.25 0.73
CA GLU A 29 -0.54 11.64 1.24
C GLU A 29 -0.52 12.70 0.12
N THR A 30 -0.14 12.33 -1.10
CA THR A 30 0.03 13.29 -2.21
C THR A 30 -1.10 13.18 -3.23
N VAL A 31 -1.68 14.32 -3.61
CA VAL A 31 -2.47 14.40 -4.85
C VAL A 31 -1.47 14.47 -6.00
N MET A 32 -1.39 13.40 -6.80
CA MET A 32 -0.39 13.30 -7.86
C MET A 32 -1.03 13.09 -9.23
N PRO A 33 -0.38 13.59 -10.30
CA PRO A 33 -0.78 13.26 -11.66
C PRO A 33 -0.82 11.73 -11.89
N PRO A 34 -1.76 11.22 -12.71
CA PRO A 34 -1.92 9.78 -12.95
C PRO A 34 -0.63 9.09 -13.43
N GLU A 35 0.18 9.75 -14.25
CA GLU A 35 1.44 9.23 -14.74
C GLU A 35 2.46 8.96 -13.63
N ASN A 36 2.47 9.79 -12.58
CA ASN A 36 3.34 9.62 -11.43
C ASN A 36 2.85 8.48 -10.53
N ALA A 37 1.53 8.36 -10.32
CA ALA A 37 0.94 7.23 -9.60
C ALA A 37 1.24 5.90 -10.31
N ALA A 38 1.09 5.87 -11.64
CA ALA A 38 1.45 4.74 -12.48
C ALA A 38 2.94 4.37 -12.38
N ALA A 39 3.83 5.38 -12.36
CA ALA A 39 5.27 5.15 -12.20
C ALA A 39 5.60 4.55 -10.83
N LEU A 40 5.01 5.05 -9.75
CA LEU A 40 5.17 4.48 -8.41
C LEU A 40 4.60 3.07 -8.28
N HIS A 41 3.42 2.80 -8.85
CA HIS A 41 2.88 1.45 -8.93
C HIS A 41 3.86 0.49 -9.63
N LYS A 42 4.38 0.88 -10.80
CA LYS A 42 5.37 0.09 -11.56
C LYS A 42 6.68 -0.09 -10.79
N ALA A 43 7.12 0.91 -10.03
CA ALA A 43 8.30 0.82 -9.18
C ALA A 43 8.08 -0.14 -8.00
N ALA A 44 6.96 -0.01 -7.30
CA ALA A 44 6.57 -0.90 -6.21
C ALA A 44 6.48 -2.36 -6.68
N ALA A 45 5.88 -2.61 -7.84
CA ALA A 45 5.76 -3.96 -8.40
C ALA A 45 7.11 -4.65 -8.67
N LYS A 46 8.22 -3.91 -8.73
CA LYS A 46 9.58 -4.45 -8.92
C LYS A 46 10.30 -4.76 -7.60
N ILE A 47 9.75 -4.34 -6.46
CA ILE A 47 10.37 -4.57 -5.15
C ILE A 47 10.29 -6.07 -4.79
N PRO A 48 11.39 -6.69 -4.35
CA PRO A 48 11.37 -8.09 -3.91
C PRO A 48 10.31 -8.36 -2.83
N GLY A 49 9.55 -9.45 -3.03
CA GLY A 49 8.48 -9.89 -2.13
C GLY A 49 7.14 -9.20 -2.36
N VAL A 50 7.04 -8.28 -3.32
CA VAL A 50 5.76 -7.72 -3.75
C VAL A 50 5.00 -8.73 -4.62
N THR A 51 3.70 -8.80 -4.39
CA THR A 51 2.76 -9.64 -5.12
C THR A 51 1.67 -8.77 -5.74
N ARG A 52 1.15 -9.20 -6.90
CA ARG A 52 0.06 -8.53 -7.61
C ARG A 52 -1.23 -9.36 -7.47
N LYS A 53 -2.35 -8.68 -7.28
CA LYS A 53 -3.69 -9.26 -7.28
C LYS A 53 -4.51 -8.60 -8.38
N GLU A 54 -4.99 -9.38 -9.34
CA GLU A 54 -5.77 -8.82 -10.47
C GLU A 54 -7.13 -8.27 -10.05
N ASP A 55 -7.64 -8.69 -8.89
CA ASP A 55 -8.91 -8.25 -8.36
C ASP A 55 -8.81 -8.01 -6.84
N ALA A 56 -8.51 -6.77 -6.47
CA ALA A 56 -8.47 -6.29 -5.10
C ALA A 56 -9.66 -5.34 -4.86
N VAL A 57 -10.15 -5.30 -3.63
CA VAL A 57 -11.35 -4.53 -3.26
C VAL A 57 -10.99 -3.59 -2.12
N ASP A 58 -11.23 -2.29 -2.32
CA ASP A 58 -10.96 -1.28 -1.32
C ASP A 58 -12.00 -1.25 -0.18
N ALA A 59 -11.92 -0.26 0.72
CA ALA A 59 -12.91 -0.11 1.79
C ALA A 59 -14.30 0.30 1.30
N ALA A 60 -14.40 0.94 0.13
CA ALA A 60 -15.64 1.39 -0.48
C ALA A 60 -16.31 0.33 -1.38
N GLY A 61 -15.69 -0.85 -1.54
CA GLY A 61 -16.19 -1.92 -2.41
C GLY A 61 -15.81 -1.75 -3.89
N ARG A 62 -14.92 -0.83 -4.22
CA ARG A 62 -14.42 -0.63 -5.59
C ARG A 62 -13.37 -1.69 -5.90
N HIS A 63 -13.50 -2.29 -7.07
CA HIS A 63 -12.57 -3.30 -7.58
C HIS A 63 -11.41 -2.64 -8.33
N GLY A 64 -10.22 -3.20 -8.19
CA GLY A 64 -8.99 -2.67 -8.76
C GLY A 64 -7.87 -3.70 -8.82
N VAL A 65 -6.67 -3.24 -9.13
CA VAL A 65 -5.44 -4.03 -9.13
C VAL A 65 -4.75 -3.84 -7.78
N GLY A 66 -4.47 -4.95 -7.08
CA GLY A 66 -3.78 -4.96 -5.81
C GLY A 66 -2.26 -5.09 -5.97
N ILE A 67 -1.51 -4.32 -5.20
CA ILE A 67 -0.09 -4.57 -4.91
C ILE A 67 0.04 -4.84 -3.42
N ALA A 68 0.65 -5.96 -3.04
CA ALA A 68 0.79 -6.33 -1.64
C ALA A 68 2.19 -6.82 -1.28
N ARG A 69 2.68 -6.45 -0.09
CA ARG A 69 3.95 -6.94 0.47
C ARG A 69 3.78 -7.33 1.93
N ILE A 70 4.43 -8.43 2.32
CA ILE A 70 4.48 -8.88 3.71
C ILE A 70 5.73 -8.28 4.38
N ASP A 71 5.55 -7.57 5.48
CA ASP A 71 6.63 -7.29 6.44
C ASP A 71 6.83 -8.56 7.29
N LYS A 72 7.91 -9.30 7.00
CA LYS A 72 8.23 -10.56 7.71
C LYS A 72 8.41 -10.35 9.22
N ARG A 73 8.93 -9.19 9.65
CA ARG A 73 9.23 -8.88 11.04
C ARG A 73 7.94 -8.74 11.85
N THR A 74 6.97 -8.00 11.32
CA THR A 74 5.67 -7.81 11.98
C THR A 74 4.72 -8.97 11.74
N GLY A 75 4.83 -9.64 10.59
CA GLY A 75 3.84 -10.60 10.12
C GLY A 75 2.60 -9.94 9.53
N GLU A 76 2.71 -8.69 9.10
CA GLU A 76 1.64 -7.89 8.53
C GLU A 76 1.81 -7.80 7.02
N ILE A 77 0.72 -7.88 6.28
CA ILE A 77 0.71 -7.57 4.85
C ILE A 77 0.04 -6.22 4.65
N THR A 78 0.67 -5.36 3.85
CA THR A 78 0.08 -4.12 3.36
C THR A 78 -0.33 -4.34 1.91
N GLU A 79 -1.59 -4.05 1.58
CA GLU A 79 -2.18 -4.17 0.24
C GLU A 79 -2.72 -2.80 -0.19
N TRP A 80 -2.23 -2.29 -1.31
CA TRP A 80 -2.74 -1.10 -1.98
C TRP A 80 -3.63 -1.51 -3.14
N VAL A 81 -4.77 -0.84 -3.29
CA VAL A 81 -5.75 -1.07 -4.35
C VAL A 81 -5.73 0.10 -5.30
N PHE A 82 -5.43 -0.17 -6.57
CA PHE A 82 -5.36 0.85 -7.63
C PHE A 82 -6.49 0.67 -8.62
N ASP A 83 -6.99 1.78 -9.14
CA ASP A 83 -7.87 1.79 -10.29
C ASP A 83 -7.17 1.13 -11.50
N ARG A 84 -7.90 0.29 -12.24
CA ARG A 84 -7.31 -0.56 -13.28
C ARG A 84 -6.81 0.25 -14.48
N ASP A 85 -7.49 1.35 -14.79
CA ASP A 85 -7.25 2.13 -15.99
C ASP A 85 -6.29 3.29 -15.71
N SER A 86 -6.54 4.04 -14.65
CA SER A 86 -5.76 5.24 -14.29
C SER A 86 -4.58 4.96 -13.36
N LEU A 87 -4.53 3.78 -12.72
CA LEU A 87 -3.58 3.46 -11.65
C LEU A 87 -3.62 4.45 -10.47
N THR A 88 -4.74 5.13 -10.29
CA THR A 88 -5.01 5.98 -9.11
C THR A 88 -5.21 5.10 -7.89
N LEU A 89 -4.61 5.45 -6.75
CA LEU A 89 -4.83 4.72 -5.50
C LEU A 89 -6.28 4.92 -5.01
N LEU A 90 -7.03 3.82 -4.93
CA LEU A 90 -8.41 3.76 -4.45
C LEU A 90 -8.46 3.55 -2.93
N GLY A 91 -7.53 2.79 -2.38
CA GLY A 91 -7.47 2.50 -0.96
C GLY A 91 -6.30 1.63 -0.58
N GLU A 92 -6.18 1.40 0.71
CA GLU A 92 -5.18 0.53 1.29
C GLU A 92 -5.75 -0.27 2.44
N ARG A 93 -5.14 -1.40 2.73
CA ARG A 93 -5.45 -2.17 3.92
C ARG A 93 -4.22 -2.92 4.40
N SER A 94 -4.17 -3.17 5.69
CA SER A 94 -3.23 -4.12 6.25
C SER A 94 -3.91 -5.17 7.12
N TYR A 95 -3.34 -6.37 7.14
CA TYR A 95 -3.88 -7.49 7.91
C TYR A 95 -2.78 -8.46 8.36
N LEU A 96 -3.07 -9.21 9.42
CA LEU A 96 -2.10 -10.16 9.98
C LEU A 96 -2.05 -11.44 9.15
N THR A 97 -0.84 -11.92 8.87
CA THR A 97 -0.59 -13.19 8.17
C THR A 97 -0.43 -14.38 9.12
N ARG A 98 -0.33 -14.10 10.43
CA ARG A 98 -0.16 -15.07 11.52
C ARG A 98 -0.65 -14.49 12.84
N ASP A 99 -0.93 -15.35 13.81
CA ASP A 99 -1.33 -14.94 15.16
C ASP A 99 -0.21 -14.16 15.86
N ARG A 100 -0.60 -13.08 16.54
CA ARG A 100 0.28 -12.16 17.27
C ARG A 100 -0.44 -11.62 18.51
N TRP A 101 0.28 -10.89 19.34
CA TRP A 101 -0.30 -10.24 20.52
C TRP A 101 -1.39 -9.21 20.16
N ALA A 102 -1.31 -8.62 18.96
CA ALA A 102 -2.25 -7.61 18.47
C ALA A 102 -3.51 -8.20 17.80
N GLY A 103 -3.55 -9.51 17.51
CA GLY A 103 -4.66 -10.13 16.78
C GLY A 103 -4.34 -11.51 16.21
N LYS A 104 -5.34 -12.13 15.59
CA LYS A 104 -5.24 -13.43 14.92
C LYS A 104 -4.90 -13.27 13.44
N LYS A 105 -4.43 -14.35 12.81
CA LYS A 105 -4.28 -14.42 11.37
C LYS A 105 -5.58 -14.01 10.66
N GLY A 106 -5.48 -13.07 9.73
CA GLY A 106 -6.59 -12.56 8.94
C GLY A 106 -7.24 -11.31 9.53
N ASP A 107 -6.96 -10.96 10.78
CA ASP A 107 -7.47 -9.74 11.39
C ASP A 107 -6.95 -8.53 10.61
N VAL A 108 -7.86 -7.62 10.28
CA VAL A 108 -7.56 -6.36 9.60
C VAL A 108 -7.04 -5.37 10.63
N MET A 109 -5.87 -4.82 10.36
CA MET A 109 -5.22 -3.81 11.21
C MET A 109 -5.61 -2.40 10.76
N GLU A 110 -5.60 -2.16 9.45
CA GLU A 110 -6.00 -0.90 8.84
C GLU A 110 -6.80 -1.14 7.56
N LYS A 111 -7.75 -0.25 7.28
CA LYS A 111 -8.52 -0.25 6.02
C LYS A 111 -8.99 1.17 5.69
N THR A 112 -8.50 1.69 4.57
CA THR A 112 -8.75 3.06 4.12
C THR A 112 -9.29 3.05 2.69
N ALA A 113 -10.25 3.93 2.40
CA ALA A 113 -10.68 4.24 1.04
C ALA A 113 -10.53 5.73 0.78
N TYR A 114 -9.81 6.06 -0.30
CA TYR A 114 -9.68 7.41 -0.80
C TYR A 114 -10.87 7.71 -1.71
N LEU A 115 -11.85 8.45 -1.19
CA LEU A 115 -13.09 8.72 -1.90
C LEU A 115 -12.92 9.82 -2.96
N LYS A 116 -12.38 10.97 -2.54
CA LYS A 116 -12.11 12.14 -3.39
C LYS A 116 -10.86 12.86 -2.92
N ARG A 117 -10.02 13.27 -3.87
CA ARG A 117 -8.77 14.00 -3.64
C ARG A 117 -8.53 14.94 -4.83
N GLY A 118 -8.06 16.15 -4.57
CA GLY A 118 -7.81 17.14 -5.61
C GLY A 118 -7.13 18.37 -5.04
N ILE A 119 -6.54 19.17 -5.93
CA ILE A 119 -5.99 20.48 -5.60
C ILE A 119 -7.12 21.49 -5.79
N VAL A 120 -7.32 22.37 -4.82
CA VAL A 120 -8.36 23.41 -4.85
C VAL A 120 -7.71 24.78 -4.65
N ASP A 121 -8.34 25.82 -5.22
CA ASP A 121 -7.81 27.19 -5.18
C ASP A 121 -8.16 27.90 -3.87
N ALA A 122 -9.30 27.55 -3.27
CA ALA A 122 -9.80 28.21 -2.06
C ALA A 122 -10.03 27.26 -0.87
N TYR A 123 -9.88 27.81 0.33
CA TYR A 123 -10.24 27.09 1.56
C TYR A 123 -11.75 26.78 1.60
N ARG A 124 -12.10 25.53 1.97
CA ARG A 124 -13.47 24.94 1.97
C ARG A 124 -14.07 24.66 0.60
N GLU A 125 -13.30 24.78 -0.46
CA GLU A 125 -13.70 24.31 -1.77
C GLU A 125 -13.57 22.77 -1.85
N PRO A 126 -14.58 22.02 -2.34
CA PRO A 126 -14.46 20.58 -2.53
C PRO A 126 -13.61 20.23 -3.77
N PRO A 127 -12.91 19.09 -3.79
CA PRO A 127 -12.06 18.67 -4.92
C PRO A 127 -12.71 18.59 -6.31
N ASP A 128 -14.04 18.57 -6.40
CA ASP A 128 -14.80 18.43 -7.65
C ASP A 128 -15.48 19.74 -8.11
N SER A 129 -15.27 20.87 -7.44
CA SER A 129 -15.94 22.13 -7.81
C SER A 129 -15.25 22.94 -8.90
N ALA A 130 -14.07 22.53 -9.37
CA ALA A 130 -13.46 23.11 -10.55
C ALA A 130 -14.24 22.71 -11.82
N THR A 131 -15.33 23.43 -12.08
CA THR A 131 -15.96 23.51 -13.39
C THR A 131 -15.38 24.70 -14.13
N THR A 132 -14.81 24.43 -15.32
CA THR A 132 -14.41 25.34 -16.42
C THR A 132 -12.91 25.45 -16.64
#